data_AF-A0A7K3DRN8-F1
#
_entry.id   AF-A0A7K3DRN8-F1
#
_cell.length_a   1.000
_cell.length_b   1.000
_cell.length_c   1.000
_cell.angle_alpha   90.00
_cell.angle_beta   90.00
_cell.angle_gamma   90.00
#
_symmetry.space_group_name_H-M   'P 1'
#
loop_
_entity.id
_entity.type
_entity.pdbx_description
1 polymer ?
#
loop_
_entity_poly.entity_id
_entity_poly.type
_entity_poly.pdbx_seq_one_letter_code
_entity_poly.pdbx_strand_id
1 'polypeptide(L)'
;MTPWQAPVVVHPPAPQGGRHVTVRGRPVGLAHSDRDLTELLRRSGLGEADTTLDDPHLVEWRGAGPHTWHPSGSDGVSDRAGLP
;
A
#
# COMPACT_ATOMS: atom_id res chain seq x y z
N MET A 1 -12.24 23.60 3.40
CA MET A 1 -11.41 22.84 4.34
C MET A 1 -11.54 21.38 3.94
N THR A 2 -10.59 20.86 3.19
CA THR A 2 -10.65 19.47 2.70
C THR A 2 -10.61 18.53 3.92
N PRO A 3 -11.45 17.48 4.00
CA PRO A 3 -11.36 16.50 5.09
C PRO A 3 -9.92 16.03 5.21
N TRP A 4 -9.48 15.73 6.43
CA TRP A 4 -8.14 15.24 6.77
C TRP A 4 -7.84 13.95 5.99
N GLN A 5 -7.37 14.08 4.75
CA GLN A 5 -6.91 12.96 3.95
C GLN A 5 -5.51 12.62 4.43
N ALA A 6 -5.27 11.33 4.65
CA ALA A 6 -3.94 10.83 4.94
C ALA A 6 -2.96 11.41 3.89
N PRO A 7 -1.83 12.01 4.32
CA PRO A 7 -0.87 12.59 3.39
C PRO A 7 -0.26 11.53 2.48
N VAL A 8 -0.35 10.24 2.81
CA VAL A 8 0.11 9.12 1.99
C VAL A 8 -1.06 8.18 1.70
N VAL A 9 -1.22 7.82 0.43
CA VAL A 9 -2.16 6.78 0.00
C VAL A 9 -1.38 5.69 -0.73
N VAL A 10 -1.50 4.46 -0.25
CA VAL A 10 -0.92 3.26 -0.87
C VAL A 10 -2.03 2.45 -1.52
N HIS A 11 -2.00 2.37 -2.86
CA HIS A 11 -3.00 1.67 -3.66
C HIS A 11 -2.90 0.15 -3.51
N PRO A 12 -3.89 -0.64 -3.94
CA PRO A 12 -3.80 -2.11 -3.88
C PRO A 12 -2.57 -2.66 -4.62
N PRO A 13 -2.06 -3.85 -4.22
CA PRO A 13 -1.00 -4.53 -4.95
C PRO A 13 -1.33 -4.70 -6.43
N ALA A 14 -0.39 -4.31 -7.29
CA ALA A 14 -0.50 -4.53 -8.73
C ALA A 14 -0.37 -6.03 -9.05
N PRO A 15 -0.93 -6.52 -10.17
CA PRO A 15 -0.85 -7.94 -10.54
C PRO A 15 0.59 -8.46 -10.65
N GLN A 16 1.50 -7.61 -11.08
CA GLN A 16 2.94 -7.88 -11.22
C GLN A 16 3.76 -7.58 -9.95
N GLY A 17 3.08 -7.24 -8.85
CA GLY A 17 3.69 -6.90 -7.57
C GLY A 17 3.98 -5.40 -7.41
N GLY A 18 4.18 -5.01 -6.16
CA GLY A 18 4.34 -3.63 -5.73
C GLY A 18 3.02 -2.85 -5.66
N ARG A 19 3.09 -1.62 -5.16
CA ARG A 19 1.94 -0.74 -4.93
C ARG A 19 2.26 0.67 -5.36
N HIS A 20 1.33 1.30 -6.09
CA HIS A 20 1.47 2.72 -6.41
C HIS A 20 1.30 3.55 -5.14
N VAL A 21 2.13 4.58 -5.01
CA VAL A 21 2.15 5.48 -3.85
C VAL A 21 1.81 6.89 -4.30
N THR A 22 0.89 7.52 -3.58
CA THR A 22 0.50 8.92 -3.77
C THR A 22 0.77 9.69 -2.49
N VAL A 23 1.46 10.82 -2.60
CA VAL A 23 1.72 11.73 -1.47
C VAL A 23 1.03 13.07 -1.73
N ARG A 24 0.14 13.48 -0.83
CA ARG A 24 -0.65 14.73 -0.93
C ARG A 24 -1.31 14.89 -2.32
N GLY A 25 -1.87 13.79 -2.83
CA GLY A 25 -2.52 13.74 -4.15
C GLY A 25 -1.59 13.65 -5.36
N ARG A 26 -0.27 13.56 -5.18
CA ARG A 26 0.71 13.43 -6.27
C ARG A 26 1.31 12.02 -6.34
N PRO A 27 1.36 11.35 -7.51
CA PRO A 27 2.02 10.07 -7.63
C PRO A 27 3.53 10.23 -7.42
N VAL A 28 4.13 9.40 -6.57
CA VAL A 28 5.57 9.46 -6.25
C VAL A 28 6.35 8.24 -6.73
N GLY A 29 5.68 7.11 -6.96
CA GLY A 29 6.33 5.90 -7.48
C GLY A 29 5.57 4.61 -7.21
N LEU A 30 6.26 3.50 -7.49
CA LEU A 30 5.82 2.12 -7.23
C LEU A 30 6.75 1.53 -6.15
N ALA A 31 6.18 1.13 -5.01
CA ALA A 31 6.91 0.49 -3.94
C ALA A 31 6.71 -1.02 -3.91
N HIS A 32 7.79 -1.77 -3.77
CA HIS A 32 7.79 -3.24 -3.68
C HIS A 32 8.00 -3.77 -2.27
N SER A 33 8.30 -2.90 -1.31
CA SER A 33 8.54 -3.25 0.09
C SER A 33 8.36 -2.01 0.97
N ASP A 34 8.26 -2.23 2.28
CA ASP A 34 8.19 -1.15 3.28
C ASP A 34 9.41 -0.22 3.19
N ARG A 35 10.58 -0.79 2.92
CA ARG A 35 11.82 -0.03 2.71
C ARG A 35 11.69 0.90 1.51
N ASP A 36 11.16 0.40 0.39
CA ASP A 36 10.98 1.21 -0.80
C ASP A 36 9.96 2.34 -0.57
N LEU A 37 8.85 2.03 0.12
CA LEU A 37 7.89 3.04 0.53
C LEU A 37 8.53 4.13 1.39
N THR A 38 9.30 3.76 2.42
CA THR A 38 10.02 4.73 3.26
C THR A 38 10.98 5.61 2.45
N GLU A 39 11.67 5.04 1.46
CA GLU A 39 12.54 5.81 0.56
C GLU A 39 11.75 6.81 -0.32
N LEU A 40 10.59 6.42 -0.85
CA LEU A 40 9.70 7.31 -1.60
C LEU A 40 9.18 8.46 -0.71
N LEU A 41 8.80 8.17 0.53
CA LEU A 41 8.32 9.16 1.48
C LEU A 41 9.43 10.14 1.89
N ARG A 42 10.65 9.63 2.12
CA ARG A 42 11.82 10.47 2.42
C ARG A 42 12.10 11.44 1.26
N ARG A 43 12.09 10.96 0.01
CA ARG A 43 12.27 11.79 -1.18
C ARG A 43 11.16 12.83 -1.37
N SER A 44 9.99 12.57 -0.82
CA SER A 44 8.82 13.45 -0.88
C SER A 44 8.79 14.51 0.25
N GLY A 45 9.81 14.52 1.14
CA GLY A 45 9.90 15.47 2.24
C GLY A 45 9.09 15.10 3.49
N LEU A 46 8.65 13.84 3.60
CA LEU A 46 7.98 13.29 4.79
C LEU A 46 8.95 12.50 5.71
N GLY A 47 10.26 12.78 5.61
CA GLY A 47 11.31 11.94 6.18
C GLY A 47 11.41 11.93 7.73
N GLU A 48 11.57 10.70 8.23
CA GLU A 48 12.11 10.20 9.52
C GLU A 48 11.44 10.60 10.83
N ALA A 49 10.79 11.77 10.94
CA ALA A 49 10.17 12.17 12.20
C ALA A 49 8.82 11.49 12.48
N ASP A 50 8.18 10.88 11.46
CA ASP A 50 6.77 10.47 11.53
C ASP A 50 6.41 9.25 10.67
N THR A 51 7.37 8.48 10.15
CA THR A 51 7.06 7.37 9.22
C THR A 51 6.63 6.09 9.95
N THR A 52 5.57 6.17 10.75
CA THR A 52 4.87 4.97 11.21
C THR A 52 3.94 4.54 10.08
N LEU A 53 4.34 3.51 9.34
CA LEU A 53 3.54 2.97 8.23
C LEU A 53 2.17 2.45 8.69
N ASP A 54 2.06 2.10 9.97
CA ASP A 54 0.83 1.67 10.63
C ASP A 54 -0.05 2.81 11.15
N ASP A 55 0.38 4.07 11.05
CA ASP A 55 -0.44 5.21 11.48
C ASP A 55 -1.51 5.54 10.42
N PRO A 56 -2.80 5.31 10.70
CA PRO A 56 -3.88 5.61 9.76
C PRO A 56 -4.06 7.11 9.49
N HIS A 57 -3.51 8.00 10.33
CA HIS A 57 -3.50 9.43 10.07
C HIS A 57 -2.42 9.83 9.05
N LEU A 58 -1.38 9.01 8.89
CA LEU A 58 -0.31 9.21 7.93
C LEU A 58 -0.56 8.45 6.62
N VAL A 59 -0.89 7.17 6.72
CA VAL A 59 -0.96 6.23 5.59
C VAL A 59 -2.34 5.60 5.48
N GLU A 60 -3.00 5.88 4.36
CA GLU A 60 -4.18 5.16 3.93
C GLU A 60 -3.77 3.96 3.07
N TRP A 61 -4.01 2.76 3.58
CA TRP A 61 -3.81 1.51 2.84
C TRP A 61 -5.10 1.11 2.12
N ARG A 62 -5.05 0.99 0.79
CA ARG A 62 -6.18 0.53 -0.03
C ARG A 62 -6.02 -0.93 -0.42
N GLY A 63 -7.06 -1.73 -0.22
CA GLY A 63 -7.02 -3.16 -0.51
C GLY A 63 -6.28 -3.93 0.60
N ALA A 64 -5.19 -4.61 0.25
CA ALA A 64 -4.40 -5.37 1.21
C ALA A 64 -3.78 -4.45 2.29
N GLY A 65 -3.63 -4.98 3.51
CA GLY A 65 -3.06 -4.24 4.64
C GLY A 65 -1.57 -3.87 4.45
N PRO A 66 -0.96 -3.22 5.45
CA PRO A 66 0.47 -2.96 5.48
C PRO A 66 1.27 -4.27 5.30
N HIS A 67 2.50 -4.14 4.79
CA HIS A 67 3.44 -5.26 4.52
C HIS A 67 3.03 -6.24 3.41
N THR A 68 1.83 -6.11 2.83
CA THR A 68 1.39 -6.93 1.71
C THR A 68 1.68 -6.21 0.40
N TRP A 69 2.66 -6.71 -0.36
CA TRP A 69 3.18 -6.08 -1.59
C TRP A 69 2.88 -6.85 -2.87
N HIS A 70 2.43 -8.09 -2.74
CA HIS A 70 1.94 -8.90 -3.84
C HIS A 70 0.48 -9.23 -3.57
N PRO A 71 -0.34 -9.43 -4.61
CA PRO A 71 -1.62 -10.05 -4.40
C PRO A 71 -1.35 -11.40 -3.73
N SER A 72 -1.99 -11.64 -2.58
CA SER A 72 -2.10 -12.99 -2.05
C SER A 72 -2.77 -13.79 -3.16
N GLY A 73 -1.98 -14.59 -3.90
CA GLY A 73 -2.52 -15.38 -5.01
C GLY A 73 -3.75 -16.09 -4.47
N SER A 74 -4.90 -15.83 -5.09
CA SER A 74 -6.16 -16.40 -4.66
C SER A 74 -5.96 -17.92 -4.53
N ASP A 75 -5.97 -18.43 -3.30
CA ASP A 75 -6.15 -19.85 -3.02
C ASP A 75 -7.61 -20.18 -3.39
N GLY A 76 -7.83 -20.26 -4.70
CA GLY A 76 -9.09 -20.56 -5.34
C GLY A 76 -9.10 -22.00 -5.82
N VAL A 77 -8.83 -22.95 -4.92
CA VAL A 77 -9.21 -24.35 -5.09
C VAL A 77 -9.96 -24.84 -3.86
N SER A 78 -11.13 -24.26 -3.63
CA SER A 78 -12.16 -24.85 -2.78
C SER A 78 -13.52 -24.75 -3.46
N ASP A 79 -13.62 -25.34 -4.66
CA ASP A 79 -14.88 -25.86 -5.19
C ASP A 79 -14.58 -26.85 -6.33
N ARG A 80 -14.26 -28.09 -5.97
CA ARG A 80 -14.59 -29.21 -6.85
C ARG A 80 -15.17 -30.32 -6.01
N ALA A 81 -16.49 -30.23 -5.86
CA ALA A 81 -17.43 -31.33 -5.83
C ALA A 81 -16.84 -32.66 -5.36
N GLY A 82 -17.12 -32.99 -4.10
CA GLY A 82 -17.45 -34.37 -3.80
C GLY A 82 -18.64 -34.81 -4.64
N LEU A 83 -18.66 -36.10 -4.96
CA LEU A 83 -19.64 -36.91 -5.71
C LEU A 83 -19.19 -37.28 -7.13
N PRO A 84 -19.41 -38.53 -7.57
CA PRO A 84 -20.44 -39.48 -7.12
C PRO A 84 -20.15 -40.21 -5.80
#